data_AF-A0A435V0D3-F1
#
_entry.id   AF-A0A435V0D3-F1
#
_cell.length_a   1.000
_cell.length_b   1.000
_cell.length_c   1.000
_cell.angle_alpha   90.00
_cell.angle_beta   90.00
_cell.angle_gamma   90.00
#
_symmetry.space_group_name_H-M   'P 1'
#
loop_
_entity.id
_entity.type
_entity.pdbx_description
1 polymer ?
#
loop_
_entity_poly.entity_id
_entity_poly.type
_entity_poly.pdbx_seq_one_letter_code
_entity_poly.pdbx_strand_id
1 'polypeptide(L)' 'MDISVDFMRRIAQVAAAETLPRFRAQGAVANKEQGSFDPVTEADREAERAIRA' A
#
# COMPACT_ATOMS: atom_id res chain seq x y z
N MET A 1 -17.69 -2.64 -15.68
CA MET A 1 -16.54 -3.54 -15.47
C MET A 1 -16.97 -4.50 -14.39
N ASP A 2 -17.06 -5.79 -14.69
CA ASP A 2 -17.35 -6.78 -13.66
C ASP A 2 -16.04 -7.14 -12.96
N ILE A 3 -15.95 -6.86 -11.66
CA ILE A 3 -14.74 -7.10 -10.87
C ILE A 3 -14.90 -8.44 -10.16
N SER A 4 -14.20 -9.45 -10.65
CA SER A 4 -14.25 -10.79 -10.05
C SER A 4 -13.57 -10.84 -8.69
N VAL A 5 -14.05 -11.75 -7.84
CA VAL A 5 -13.43 -12.04 -6.53
C VAL A 5 -11.97 -12.49 -6.70
N ASP A 6 -11.67 -13.29 -7.73
CA ASP A 6 -10.31 -13.77 -7.97
C ASP A 6 -9.37 -12.64 -8.41
N PHE A 7 -9.87 -11.66 -9.17
CA PHE A 7 -9.12 -10.45 -9.44
C PHE A 7 -8.80 -9.70 -8.15
N MET A 8 -9.78 -9.47 -7.27
CA MET A 8 -9.55 -8.79 -5.99
C MET A 8 -8.58 -9.55 -5.08
N ARG A 9 -8.63 -10.89 -5.06
CA ARG A 9 -7.67 -11.71 -4.32
C ARG A 9 -6.24 -11.53 -4.80
N ARG A 10 -6.02 -11.44 -6.12
CA ARG A 10 -4.69 -11.19 -6.70
C ARG A 10 -4.17 -9.81 -6.30
N ILE A 11 -5.02 -8.78 -6.37
CA ILE A 11 -4.66 -7.42 -5.92
C ILE A 11 -4.27 -7.43 -4.43
N ALA A 12 -5.06 -8.10 -3.58
CA ALA A 12 -4.77 -8.22 -2.15
C ALA A 12 -3.47 -8.97 -1.86
N GLN A 13 -3.15 -10.03 -2.62
CA GLN A 13 -1.90 -10.77 -2.48
C GLN A 13 -0.68 -9.90 -2.79
N VAL A 14 -0.75 -9.09 -3.85
CA VAL A 14 0.33 -8.17 -4.23
C VAL A 14 0.52 -7.08 -3.16
N ALA A 15 -0.57 -6.48 -2.68
CA ALA A 15 -0.50 -5.50 -1.58
C ALA A 15 0.05 -6.12 -0.28
N ALA A 16 -0.32 -7.36 0.03
CA ALA A 16 0.13 -8.06 1.22
C ALA A 16 1.63 -8.35 1.19
N ALA A 17 2.19 -8.65 0.01
CA ALA A 17 3.63 -8.88 -0.15
C ALA A 17 4.46 -7.64 0.23
N GLU A 18 3.94 -6.43 -0.01
CA GLU A 18 4.61 -5.17 0.35
C GLU A 18 4.33 -4.74 1.79
N THR A 19 3.09 -4.90 2.26
CA THR A 19 2.66 -4.34 3.56
C THR A 19 2.99 -5.24 4.76
N LEU A 20 2.87 -6.57 4.64
CA LEU A 20 3.06 -7.49 5.77
C LEU A 20 4.52 -7.50 6.30
N PRO A 21 5.57 -7.54 5.47
CA PRO A 21 6.94 -7.51 5.97
C PRO A 21 7.31 -6.20 6.70
N ARG A 22 6.56 -5.13 6.42
CA ARG A 22 6.77 -3.78 6.97
C ARG A 22 5.85 -3.47 8.15
N PHE A 23 4.91 -4.37 8.45
CA PHE A 23 3.95 -4.19 9.52
C PHE A 23 4.67 -4.11 10.88
N ARG A 24 4.39 -3.03 11.63
CA ARG A 24 5.05 -2.71 12.92
C ARG A 24 6.56 -2.49 12.83
N ALA A 25 7.11 -2.30 11.64
CA ALA A 25 8.46 -1.79 11.46
C ALA A 25 8.48 -0.25 11.60
N GLN A 26 9.58 0.30 12.12
CA GLN A 26 9.80 1.76 12.12
C GLN A 26 10.35 2.19 10.75
N GLY A 27 9.47 2.18 9.74
CA GLY A 27 9.78 2.59 8.37
C GLY A 27 9.72 4.10 8.12
N ALA A 28 10.02 4.51 6.89
CA ALA A 28 9.90 5.91 6.49
C ALA A 28 8.43 6.36 6.48
N VAL A 29 8.17 7.53 7.06
CA VAL A 29 6.86 8.20 7.08
C VAL A 29 7.05 9.61 6.52
N ALA A 30 6.16 10.01 5.61
CA ALA A 30 6.10 11.36 5.08
C ALA A 30 4.65 11.88 5.17
N ASN A 31 4.46 13.16 5.48
CA ASN A 31 3.14 13.78 5.31
C ASN A 31 2.95 14.21 3.85
N LYS A 32 1.76 13.99 3.30
CA LYS A 32 1.46 14.35 1.91
C LYS A 32 1.45 15.86 1.68
N GLU A 33 1.05 16.63 2.70
CA GLU A 33 0.97 18.08 2.65
C GLU A 33 1.59 18.71 3.90
N GLN A 34 2.05 19.96 3.78
CA GLN A 34 2.52 20.74 4.91
C GLN A 34 1.33 21.41 5.61
N GLY A 35 1.29 21.35 6.95
CA GLY A 35 0.25 22.00 7.75
C GLY A 35 -1.02 21.17 7.98
N SER A 36 -1.08 19.94 7.46
CA SER A 36 -2.13 18.96 7.74
C SER A 36 -1.52 17.62 8.22
N PHE A 37 -2.34 16.79 8.87
CA PHE A 37 -1.93 15.45 9.29
C PHE A 37 -2.49 14.40 8.33
N ASP A 38 -1.73 14.10 7.29
CA ASP A 38 -2.01 13.03 6.32
C ASP A 38 -0.73 12.23 6.04
N PRO A 39 -0.32 11.35 6.97
CA PRO A 39 0.90 10.57 6.82
C PRO A 39 0.72 9.44 5.80
N VAL A 40 1.79 9.17 5.06
CA VAL A 40 1.94 8.01 4.17
C VAL A 40 3.27 7.33 4.46
N THR A 41 3.26 6.00 4.44
CA THR A 41 4.44 5.18 4.69
C THR A 41 5.08 4.70 3.39
N GLU A 42 6.31 4.18 3.47
CA GLU A 42 6.91 3.42 2.37
C GLU A 42 6.01 2.24 1.94
N ALA A 43 5.38 1.53 2.90
CA ALA A 43 4.54 0.38 2.62
C ALA A 43 3.34 0.72 1.72
N ASP A 44 2.71 1.87 1.96
CA ASP A 44 1.58 2.35 1.15
C ASP A 44 2.01 2.63 -0.29
N ARG A 45 3.19 3.27 -0.46
CA ARG A 45 3.73 3.64 -1.77
C ARG A 45 4.14 2.42 -2.58
N GLU A 46 4.84 1.46 -1.97
CA GLU A 46 5.24 0.24 -2.68
C GLU A 46 4.03 -0.64 -3.01
N ALA A 47 3.04 -0.74 -2.11
CA ALA A 47 1.80 -1.46 -2.41
C ALA A 47 1.07 -0.85 -3.62
N GLU A 48 0.95 0.48 -3.69
CA GLU A 48 0.36 1.15 -4.86
C GLU A 48 1.13 0.85 -6.15
N ARG A 49 2.47 0.95 -6.12
CA ARG A 49 3.31 0.64 -7.29
C ARG A 49 3.13 -0.81 -7.74
N ALA A 50 3.12 -1.75 -6.80
CA ALA A 50 2.98 -3.17 -7.08
C ALA A 50 1.60 -3.51 -7.66
N ILE A 51 0.52 -2.88 -7.17
CA ILE A 51 -0.84 -3.03 -7.72
C ILE A 51 -0.95 -2.50 -9.16
N ARG A 52 -0.17 -1.46 -9.51
CA ARG A 52 -0.20 -0.81 -10.83
C ARG A 52 0.66 -1.50 -11.91
N ALA A 53 1.55 -2.42 -11.53
CA ALA A 53 2.46 -3.14 -12.43
C ALA A 53 1.75 -4.25 -13.22
#